data_AF-A0A258R8E5-F1
#
_entry.id   AF-A0A258R8E5-F1
#
_cell.length_a   1.000
_cell.length_b   1.000
_cell.length_c   1.000
_cell.angle_alpha   90.00
_cell.angle_beta   90.00
_cell.angle_gamma   90.00
#
_symmetry.space_group_name_H-M   'P 1'
#
loop_
_entity.id
_entity.type
_entity.pdbx_description
1 polymer ?
#
loop_
_entity_poly.entity_id
_entity_poly.type
_entity_poly.pdbx_seq_one_letter_code
_entity_poly.pdbx_strand_id
1 'polypeptide(L)'
;MSGVNEIRSTFVDYFVKQGHEAVPSSPLVPRNDPTLMFTNAGMVQFKNVFTGMEKRPYSRAVTSQKCVRAGGKHNDLDNVGYTARHHTFFEMLGNFSFGDYFKDRAIELAWNLVTREFELPKDRLLVTVYSEDDEAHALWKKIAGLPDERIIRISTSDNFWAMGDTGPCGPCSEIFFDHGAHIPGGPPGSADADGDRFIEIWNLVFMQYEQLPGGERLALPRPSIDTGMGLERISALLQGTHDNYETDLMRAIIAEVADLTGVSPDGPQKASHRVIADHLR
;
A
#
# COMPACT_ATOMS: atom_id res chain seq x y z
N MET A 1 -9.19 17.27 11.99
CA MET A 1 -8.56 15.92 11.94
C MET A 1 -9.41 15.14 10.95
N SER A 2 -8.83 14.77 9.81
CA SER A 2 -9.60 14.13 8.74
C SER A 2 -9.92 12.70 9.11
N GLY A 3 -11.21 12.34 9.03
CA GLY A 3 -11.64 10.97 9.32
C GLY A 3 -11.20 10.03 8.20
N VAL A 4 -11.12 8.72 8.49
CA VAL A 4 -10.74 7.69 7.49
C VAL A 4 -11.56 7.78 6.20
N ASN A 5 -12.85 8.14 6.31
CA ASN A 5 -13.71 8.33 5.14
C ASN A 5 -13.31 9.51 4.27
N GLU A 6 -12.91 10.64 4.87
CA GLU A 6 -12.47 11.83 4.15
C GLU A 6 -11.14 11.57 3.44
N ILE A 7 -10.22 10.84 4.08
CA ILE A 7 -8.93 10.45 3.49
C ILE A 7 -9.14 9.54 2.27
N ARG A 8 -10.05 8.56 2.38
CA ARG A 8 -10.44 7.68 1.26
C ARG A 8 -11.02 8.49 0.10
N SER A 9 -11.98 9.37 0.37
CA SER A 9 -12.58 10.22 -0.67
C SER A 9 -11.57 11.16 -1.31
N THR A 10 -10.68 11.75 -0.53
CA THR A 10 -9.60 12.64 -1.02
C THR A 10 -8.71 11.92 -2.01
N PHE A 11 -8.30 10.68 -1.71
CA PHE A 11 -7.51 9.86 -2.61
C PHE A 11 -8.22 9.61 -3.95
N VAL A 12 -9.47 9.13 -3.88
CA VAL A 12 -10.26 8.80 -5.08
C VAL A 12 -10.51 10.06 -5.92
N ASP A 13 -10.96 11.15 -5.28
CA ASP A 13 -11.27 12.41 -5.94
C ASP A 13 -10.03 13.05 -6.57
N TYR A 14 -8.86 12.93 -5.94
CA TYR A 14 -7.60 13.37 -6.51
C TYR A 14 -7.32 12.67 -7.84
N PHE A 15 -7.37 11.34 -7.89
CA PHE A 15 -7.09 10.62 -9.13
C PHE A 15 -8.19 10.76 -10.18
N VAL A 16 -9.45 10.90 -9.79
CA VAL A 16 -10.54 11.26 -10.73
C VAL A 16 -10.25 12.59 -11.42
N LYS A 17 -9.77 13.61 -10.68
CA LYS A 17 -9.32 14.89 -11.28
C LYS A 17 -8.13 14.74 -12.23
N GLN A 18 -7.35 13.66 -12.10
CA GLN A 18 -6.22 13.31 -12.97
C GLN A 18 -6.61 12.40 -14.14
N GLY A 19 -7.92 12.17 -14.33
CA GLY A 19 -8.49 11.42 -15.45
C GLY A 19 -8.56 9.91 -15.24
N HIS A 20 -8.48 9.44 -13.99
CA HIS A 20 -8.69 8.02 -13.66
C HIS A 20 -10.18 7.71 -13.50
N GLU A 21 -10.61 6.55 -14.01
CA GLU A 21 -11.96 6.04 -13.75
C GLU A 21 -12.06 5.55 -12.29
N ALA A 22 -13.04 6.04 -11.53
CA ALA A 22 -13.32 5.50 -10.20
C ALA A 22 -14.03 4.15 -10.32
N VAL A 23 -13.34 3.06 -9.96
CA VAL A 23 -13.87 1.70 -10.05
C VAL A 23 -14.20 1.18 -8.64
N PRO A 24 -15.37 0.56 -8.43
CA PRO A 24 -15.71 -0.03 -7.13
C PRO A 24 -14.72 -1.12 -6.69
N SER A 25 -14.54 -1.28 -5.38
CA SER A 25 -13.85 -2.43 -4.80
C SER A 25 -14.48 -3.74 -5.31
N SER A 26 -13.65 -4.68 -5.73
CA SER A 26 -14.10 -6.03 -6.02
C SER A 26 -14.50 -6.78 -4.74
N PRO A 27 -15.28 -7.88 -4.85
CA PRO A 27 -15.50 -8.79 -3.73
C PRO A 27 -14.19 -9.37 -3.19
N LEU A 28 -14.18 -9.75 -1.91
CA LEU A 28 -13.02 -10.39 -1.29
C LEU A 28 -12.70 -11.76 -1.89
N VAL A 29 -13.72 -12.52 -2.31
CA VAL A 29 -13.53 -13.80 -3.00
C VAL A 29 -13.42 -13.55 -4.51
N PRO A 30 -12.25 -13.79 -5.14
CA PRO A 30 -12.09 -13.62 -6.58
C PRO A 30 -13.02 -14.57 -7.34
N ARG A 31 -13.72 -14.07 -8.37
CA ARG A 31 -14.67 -14.90 -9.15
C ARG A 31 -13.98 -15.83 -10.14
N ASN A 32 -12.83 -15.43 -10.67
CA ASN A 32 -12.18 -16.06 -11.83
C ASN A 32 -10.68 -16.31 -11.61
N ASP A 33 -10.22 -16.44 -10.37
CA ASP A 33 -8.82 -16.76 -10.07
C ASP A 33 -8.73 -17.88 -9.03
N PRO A 34 -8.54 -19.15 -9.45
CA PRO A 34 -8.45 -20.28 -8.52
C PRO A 34 -7.12 -20.29 -7.74
N THR A 35 -6.16 -19.43 -8.08
CA THR A 35 -4.86 -19.36 -7.40
C THR A 35 -4.88 -18.46 -6.16
N LEU A 36 -5.93 -17.66 -5.98
CA LEU A 36 -6.10 -16.74 -4.86
C LEU A 36 -7.28 -17.13 -3.99
N MET A 37 -7.03 -17.29 -2.68
CA MET A 37 -8.09 -17.52 -1.70
C MET A 37 -8.91 -16.25 -1.46
N PHE A 38 -8.22 -15.12 -1.25
CA PHE A 38 -8.83 -13.80 -1.05
C PHE A 38 -8.10 -12.74 -1.88
N THR A 39 -8.82 -11.66 -2.17
CA THR A 39 -8.25 -10.45 -2.75
C THR A 39 -7.31 -9.81 -1.74
N ASN A 40 -6.02 -9.77 -2.07
CA ASN A 40 -4.95 -9.29 -1.19
C ASN A 40 -4.36 -7.93 -1.61
N ALA A 41 -4.77 -7.42 -2.79
CA ALA A 41 -4.30 -6.17 -3.38
C ALA A 41 -5.34 -5.56 -4.33
N GLY A 42 -5.23 -4.26 -4.59
CA GLY A 42 -6.09 -3.52 -5.53
C GLY A 42 -6.05 -4.03 -6.97
N MET A 43 -4.88 -4.50 -7.41
CA MET A 43 -4.64 -4.96 -8.78
C MET A 43 -5.33 -6.26 -9.17
N VAL A 44 -5.79 -7.06 -8.20
CA VAL A 44 -6.33 -8.41 -8.43
C VAL A 44 -7.47 -8.40 -9.45
N GLN A 45 -8.38 -7.42 -9.34
CA GLN A 45 -9.52 -7.27 -10.27
C GLN A 45 -9.12 -6.79 -11.68
N PHE A 46 -7.88 -6.36 -11.85
CA PHE A 46 -7.32 -5.88 -13.11
C PHE A 46 -6.25 -6.82 -13.68
N LYS A 47 -6.02 -8.00 -13.09
CA LYS A 47 -5.01 -8.99 -13.53
C LYS A 47 -5.04 -9.21 -15.05
N ASN A 48 -6.21 -9.49 -15.61
CA ASN A 48 -6.39 -9.75 -17.04
C ASN A 48 -6.17 -8.51 -17.91
N VAL A 49 -6.33 -7.31 -17.35
CA VAL A 49 -6.06 -6.05 -18.06
C VAL A 49 -4.55 -5.84 -18.18
N PHE A 50 -3.78 -6.11 -17.12
CA PHE A 50 -2.32 -6.04 -17.14
C PHE A 50 -1.69 -7.01 -18.14
N THR A 51 -2.20 -8.24 -18.22
CA THR A 51 -1.73 -9.26 -19.17
C THR A 51 -2.26 -9.05 -20.60
N GLY A 52 -3.17 -8.11 -20.81
CA GLY A 52 -3.78 -7.81 -22.11
C GLY A 52 -4.86 -8.81 -22.55
N MET A 53 -5.25 -9.76 -21.69
CA MET A 53 -6.35 -10.71 -21.93
C MET A 53 -7.72 -10.02 -21.92
N GLU A 54 -7.86 -8.91 -21.20
CA GLU A 54 -9.09 -8.13 -21.07
C GLU A 54 -8.83 -6.67 -21.45
N LYS A 55 -9.81 -6.03 -22.11
CA LYS A 55 -9.79 -4.60 -22.41
C LYS A 55 -10.93 -3.89 -21.67
N ARG A 56 -10.60 -2.72 -21.12
CA ARG A 56 -11.56 -1.81 -20.48
C ARG A 56 -11.77 -0.57 -21.37
N PRO A 57 -12.91 0.14 -21.22
CA PRO A 57 -13.15 1.38 -21.95
C PRO A 57 -12.26 2.55 -21.46
N TYR A 58 -11.57 2.36 -20.33
CA TYR A 58 -10.62 3.30 -19.73
C TYR A 58 -9.21 2.72 -19.71
N SER A 59 -8.20 3.58 -19.76
CA SER A 59 -6.78 3.24 -19.68
C SER A 59 -6.18 3.51 -18.30
N ARG A 60 -6.94 4.15 -17.40
CA ARG A 60 -6.55 4.55 -16.05
C ARG A 60 -7.68 4.26 -15.07
N ALA A 61 -7.39 3.80 -13.87
CA ALA A 61 -8.39 3.53 -12.85
C ALA A 61 -7.90 3.90 -11.45
N VAL A 62 -8.83 4.21 -10.53
CA VAL A 62 -8.57 4.39 -9.12
C VAL A 62 -9.56 3.59 -8.29
N THR A 63 -9.11 2.96 -7.22
CA THR A 63 -9.95 2.17 -6.30
C THR A 63 -9.55 2.39 -4.83
N SER A 64 -10.50 2.12 -3.94
CA SER A 64 -10.24 1.73 -2.55
C SER A 64 -10.65 0.27 -2.41
N GLN A 65 -9.69 -0.65 -2.50
CA GLN A 65 -9.94 -2.08 -2.51
C GLN A 65 -9.93 -2.64 -1.09
N LYS A 66 -10.98 -3.37 -0.72
CA LYS A 66 -10.99 -4.20 0.48
C LYS A 66 -10.09 -5.42 0.27
N CYS A 67 -9.15 -5.64 1.16
CA CYS A 67 -8.14 -6.68 1.09
C CYS A 67 -8.18 -7.56 2.33
N VAL A 68 -7.92 -8.86 2.15
CA VAL A 68 -7.68 -9.80 3.25
C VAL A 68 -6.33 -10.50 3.05
N ARG A 69 -5.48 -10.47 4.08
CA ARG A 69 -4.18 -11.15 4.16
C ARG A 69 -4.15 -12.11 5.34
N ALA A 70 -4.94 -13.16 5.26
CA ALA A 70 -5.05 -14.21 6.28
C ALA A 70 -4.70 -15.61 5.74
N GLY A 71 -3.90 -15.68 4.66
CA GLY A 71 -3.50 -16.95 4.05
C GLY A 71 -2.85 -16.79 2.68
N GLY A 72 -2.19 -17.85 2.21
CA GLY A 72 -1.42 -17.84 0.97
C GLY A 72 -0.07 -17.13 1.12
N LYS A 73 0.41 -16.50 0.04
CA LYS A 73 1.71 -15.81 0.00
C LYS A 73 1.80 -14.61 0.96
N HIS A 74 0.70 -13.89 1.14
CA HIS A 74 0.63 -12.73 2.04
C HIS A 74 -0.28 -13.08 3.22
N ASN A 75 0.34 -13.40 4.36
CA ASN A 75 -0.35 -13.79 5.57
C ASN A 75 0.16 -12.98 6.76
N ASP A 76 -0.69 -12.09 7.26
CA ASP A 76 -0.41 -11.17 8.36
C ASP A 76 -1.11 -11.58 9.66
N LEU A 77 -1.79 -12.74 9.69
CA LEU A 77 -2.65 -13.18 10.80
C LEU A 77 -1.93 -13.17 12.15
N ASP A 78 -0.70 -13.71 12.21
CA ASP A 78 0.07 -13.82 13.46
C ASP A 78 0.62 -12.46 13.94
N ASN A 79 0.61 -11.43 13.09
CA ASN A 79 1.11 -10.08 13.39
C ASN A 79 0.03 -9.17 14.01
N VAL A 80 -1.25 -9.55 13.86
CA VAL A 80 -2.40 -8.75 14.30
C VAL A 80 -2.44 -8.63 15.82
N GLY A 81 -2.62 -7.39 16.31
CA GLY A 81 -2.63 -7.07 17.74
C GLY A 81 -1.26 -6.94 18.40
N TYR A 82 -0.19 -7.42 17.75
CA TYR A 82 1.19 -7.34 18.26
C TYR A 82 2.01 -6.22 17.63
N THR A 83 1.64 -5.80 16.42
CA THR A 83 2.28 -4.68 15.71
C THR A 83 1.29 -3.53 15.54
N ALA A 84 1.83 -2.33 15.29
CA ALA A 84 1.05 -1.11 15.07
C ALA A 84 0.39 -1.03 13.68
N ARG A 85 0.81 -1.87 12.73
CA ARG A 85 0.59 -1.65 11.29
C ARG A 85 -0.07 -2.79 10.51
N HIS A 86 -0.22 -3.97 11.11
CA HIS A 86 -0.76 -5.15 10.43
C HIS A 86 -2.21 -5.43 10.82
N HIS A 87 -2.96 -5.87 9.81
CA HIS A 87 -4.38 -6.21 9.86
C HIS A 87 -4.62 -7.46 9.01
N THR A 88 -5.64 -8.25 9.35
CA THR A 88 -6.13 -9.26 8.41
C THR A 88 -6.93 -8.59 7.29
N PHE A 89 -7.90 -7.75 7.65
CA PHE A 89 -8.70 -6.93 6.74
C PHE A 89 -8.19 -5.49 6.71
N PHE A 90 -7.97 -4.92 5.53
CA PHE A 90 -7.61 -3.52 5.37
C PHE A 90 -8.07 -2.97 4.02
N GLU A 91 -8.00 -1.65 3.85
CA GLU A 91 -8.25 -1.03 2.55
C GLU A 91 -6.97 -0.59 1.87
N MET A 92 -6.82 -0.96 0.60
CA MET A 92 -5.72 -0.55 -0.26
C MET A 92 -6.22 0.49 -1.26
N LEU A 93 -5.72 1.72 -1.10
CA LEU A 93 -5.90 2.83 -2.02
C LEU A 93 -4.93 2.64 -3.19
N GLY A 94 -5.45 2.50 -4.41
CA GLY A 94 -4.62 2.24 -5.58
C GLY A 94 -5.05 3.04 -6.79
N ASN A 95 -4.06 3.59 -7.50
CA ASN A 95 -4.21 4.08 -8.86
C ASN A 95 -3.48 3.15 -9.86
N PHE A 96 -4.07 2.98 -11.03
CA PHE A 96 -3.64 2.02 -12.04
C PHE A 96 -3.51 2.68 -13.41
N SER A 97 -2.49 2.29 -14.16
CA SER A 97 -2.26 2.67 -15.57
C SER A 97 -2.13 1.42 -16.41
N PHE A 98 -2.96 1.27 -17.43
CA PHE A 98 -2.99 0.11 -18.32
C PHE A 98 -2.34 0.44 -19.66
N GLY A 99 -1.01 0.57 -19.67
CA GLY A 99 -0.26 1.01 -20.85
C GLY A 99 -0.53 2.47 -21.25
N ASP A 100 -0.80 3.35 -20.27
CA ASP A 100 -1.07 4.77 -20.49
C ASP A 100 0.15 5.62 -20.10
N TYR A 101 0.33 5.89 -18.82
CA TYR A 101 1.53 6.53 -18.25
C TYR A 101 2.38 5.52 -17.48
N PHE A 102 3.64 5.87 -17.21
CA PHE A 102 4.58 4.98 -16.53
C PHE A 102 5.27 5.68 -15.34
N LYS A 103 6.54 5.38 -15.08
CA LYS A 103 7.26 5.76 -13.86
C LYS A 103 7.21 7.26 -13.56
N ASP A 104 7.49 8.10 -14.55
CA ASP A 104 7.57 9.55 -14.39
C ASP A 104 6.27 10.15 -13.84
N ARG A 105 5.14 9.86 -14.48
CA ARG A 105 3.84 10.35 -14.05
C ARG A 105 3.34 9.64 -12.79
N ALA A 106 3.65 8.37 -12.59
CA ALA A 106 3.29 7.65 -11.37
C ALA A 106 3.95 8.31 -10.13
N ILE A 107 5.25 8.58 -10.21
CA ILE A 107 6.02 9.26 -9.17
C ILE A 107 5.49 10.68 -8.95
N GLU A 108 5.24 11.44 -10.02
CA GLU A 108 4.68 12.80 -9.92
C GLU A 108 3.32 12.81 -9.21
N LEU A 109 2.41 11.91 -9.60
CA LEU A 109 1.08 11.82 -9.02
C LEU A 109 1.13 11.44 -7.53
N ALA A 110 1.94 10.45 -7.17
CA ALA A 110 2.09 10.03 -5.78
C ALA A 110 2.72 11.15 -4.94
N TRP A 111 3.81 11.76 -5.41
CA TRP A 111 4.50 12.82 -4.70
C TRP A 111 3.63 14.07 -4.48
N ASN A 112 2.84 14.45 -5.48
CA ASN A 112 1.92 15.57 -5.34
C ASN A 112 0.79 15.26 -4.35
N LEU A 113 0.22 14.05 -4.36
CA LEU A 113 -0.79 13.68 -3.37
C LEU A 113 -0.20 13.77 -1.95
N VAL A 114 0.92 13.09 -1.70
CA VAL A 114 1.49 13.03 -0.34
C VAL A 114 1.98 14.39 0.16
N THR A 115 2.55 15.24 -0.69
CA THR A 115 3.15 16.52 -0.24
C THR A 115 2.25 17.74 -0.40
N ARG A 116 1.22 17.70 -1.26
CA ARG A 116 0.34 18.85 -1.52
C ARG A 116 -1.09 18.63 -1.01
N GLU A 117 -1.67 17.46 -1.26
CA GLU A 117 -3.05 17.19 -0.84
C GLU A 117 -3.08 16.72 0.62
N PHE A 118 -2.15 15.85 1.01
CA PHE A 118 -1.98 15.38 2.39
C PHE A 118 -1.00 16.22 3.20
N GLU A 119 -0.32 17.18 2.57
CA GLU A 119 0.58 18.15 3.20
C GLU A 119 1.66 17.50 4.10
N LEU A 120 2.11 16.29 3.77
CA LEU A 120 3.13 15.62 4.55
C LEU A 120 4.48 16.37 4.45
N PRO A 121 5.20 16.54 5.58
CA PRO A 121 6.49 17.22 5.61
C PRO A 121 7.53 16.46 4.78
N LYS A 122 8.04 17.10 3.73
CA LYS A 122 9.01 16.51 2.78
C LYS A 122 10.29 16.02 3.45
N ASP A 123 10.74 16.70 4.50
CA ASP A 123 11.91 16.37 5.30
C ASP A 123 11.72 15.12 6.19
N ARG A 124 10.52 14.55 6.22
CA ARG A 124 10.24 13.25 6.85
C ARG A 124 9.98 12.12 5.84
N LEU A 125 10.00 12.44 4.54
CA LEU A 125 9.81 11.45 3.50
C LEU A 125 11.16 10.95 2.98
N LEU A 126 11.21 9.65 2.72
CA LEU A 126 12.26 9.00 1.94
C LEU A 126 11.63 7.96 1.03
N VAL A 127 12.37 7.49 0.04
CA VAL A 127 11.89 6.50 -0.91
C VAL A 127 12.90 5.36 -1.08
N THR A 128 12.39 4.19 -1.41
CA THR A 128 13.20 3.06 -1.87
C THR A 128 12.98 2.83 -3.36
N VAL A 129 13.99 2.31 -4.04
CA VAL A 129 13.92 1.86 -5.44
C VAL A 129 14.62 0.52 -5.58
N TYR A 130 14.20 -0.28 -6.56
CA TYR A 130 14.93 -1.50 -6.90
C TYR A 130 16.37 -1.19 -7.29
N SER A 131 17.33 -1.99 -6.84
CA SER A 131 18.76 -1.65 -6.94
C SER A 131 19.24 -1.40 -8.37
N GLU A 132 18.64 -2.08 -9.35
CA GLU A 132 18.95 -1.99 -10.77
C GLU A 132 18.08 -0.95 -11.52
N ASP A 133 17.14 -0.28 -10.85
CA ASP A 133 16.23 0.70 -11.46
C ASP A 133 16.78 2.14 -11.37
N ASP A 134 17.79 2.41 -12.21
CA ASP A 134 18.40 3.74 -12.33
C ASP A 134 17.43 4.83 -12.80
N GLU A 135 16.41 4.43 -13.56
CA GLU A 135 15.38 5.34 -14.07
C GLU A 135 14.52 5.89 -12.92
N ALA A 136 14.00 5.01 -12.05
CA ALA A 136 13.22 5.41 -10.88
C ALA A 136 14.04 6.32 -9.95
N HIS A 137 15.30 5.97 -9.71
CA HIS A 137 16.22 6.80 -8.91
C HIS A 137 16.38 8.22 -9.50
N ALA A 138 16.65 8.33 -10.80
CA ALA A 138 16.79 9.63 -11.45
C ALA A 138 15.48 10.44 -11.45
N LEU A 139 14.33 9.78 -11.61
CA LEU A 139 13.02 10.41 -11.58
C LEU A 139 12.69 10.97 -10.19
N TRP A 140 12.98 10.25 -9.10
CA TRP A 140 12.78 10.78 -7.74
C TRP A 140 13.61 12.03 -7.48
N LYS A 141 14.87 12.07 -7.91
CA LYS A 141 15.69 13.29 -7.80
C LYS A 141 15.07 14.46 -8.58
N LYS A 142 14.63 14.20 -9.80
CA LYS A 142 14.09 15.23 -10.70
C LYS A 142 12.72 15.76 -10.26
N ILE A 143 11.81 14.86 -9.87
CA ILE A 143 10.40 15.18 -9.61
C ILE A 143 10.19 15.59 -8.15
N ALA A 144 10.75 14.82 -7.22
CA ALA A 144 10.57 15.06 -5.79
C ALA A 144 11.63 16.01 -5.21
N GLY A 145 12.77 16.17 -5.89
CA GLY A 145 13.89 16.97 -5.40
C GLY A 145 14.61 16.30 -4.22
N LEU A 146 14.47 14.98 -4.06
CA LEU A 146 15.09 14.25 -2.97
C LEU A 146 16.61 14.13 -3.18
N PRO A 147 17.43 14.34 -2.13
CA PRO A 147 18.86 14.05 -2.17
C PRO A 147 19.11 12.54 -2.21
N ASP A 148 20.30 12.13 -2.67
CA ASP A 148 20.65 10.71 -2.81
C ASP A 148 20.53 9.93 -1.50
N GLU A 149 20.84 10.55 -0.36
CA GLU A 149 20.70 9.94 0.97
C GLU A 149 19.26 9.57 1.37
N ARG A 150 18.24 10.08 0.66
CA ARG A 150 16.81 9.76 0.85
C ARG A 150 16.23 8.87 -0.24
N ILE A 151 17.06 8.39 -1.17
CA ILE A 151 16.67 7.48 -2.25
C ILE A 151 17.48 6.19 -2.06
N ILE A 152 16.91 5.25 -1.31
CA ILE A 152 17.60 4.04 -0.90
C ILE A 152 17.43 2.96 -1.97
N ARG A 153 18.53 2.31 -2.35
CA ARG A 153 18.51 1.20 -3.31
C ARG A 153 18.43 -0.13 -2.58
N ILE A 154 17.44 -0.93 -2.91
CA ILE A 154 17.18 -2.24 -2.29
C ILE A 154 17.19 -3.33 -3.37
N SER A 155 18.01 -4.36 -3.19
CA SER A 155 18.18 -5.46 -4.15
C SER A 155 17.30 -6.68 -3.86
N THR A 156 16.65 -6.70 -2.70
CA THR A 156 15.80 -7.80 -2.23
C THR A 156 14.42 -7.75 -2.89
N SER A 157 13.57 -8.72 -2.53
CA SER A 157 12.17 -8.77 -2.95
C SER A 157 11.33 -7.59 -2.46
N ASP A 158 11.81 -6.80 -1.51
CA ASP A 158 11.06 -5.66 -0.97
C ASP A 158 10.78 -4.61 -2.05
N ASN A 159 11.72 -4.42 -2.98
CA ASN A 159 11.53 -3.57 -4.15
C ASN A 159 11.27 -4.35 -5.45
N PHE A 160 10.82 -5.61 -5.35
CA PHE A 160 10.33 -6.38 -6.49
C PHE A 160 9.00 -7.06 -6.14
N TRP A 161 7.90 -6.43 -6.55
CA TRP A 161 6.56 -6.89 -6.19
C TRP A 161 6.04 -7.95 -7.15
N ALA A 162 5.37 -8.97 -6.61
CA ALA A 162 4.69 -10.01 -7.38
C ALA A 162 3.39 -10.46 -6.70
N MET A 163 2.30 -10.52 -7.47
CA MET A 163 0.94 -10.84 -7.01
C MET A 163 0.82 -12.17 -6.25
N GLY A 164 1.57 -13.18 -6.70
CA GLY A 164 1.56 -14.53 -6.18
C GLY A 164 2.81 -15.27 -6.66
N ASP A 165 2.70 -16.60 -6.77
CA ASP A 165 3.74 -17.42 -7.41
C ASP A 165 3.74 -17.26 -8.93
N THR A 166 2.61 -16.82 -9.50
CA THR A 166 2.43 -16.49 -10.92
C THR A 166 1.63 -15.20 -11.08
N GLY A 167 1.65 -14.62 -12.28
CA GLY A 167 0.91 -13.42 -12.65
C GLY A 167 1.79 -12.16 -12.76
N PRO A 168 1.17 -10.98 -12.92
CA PRO A 168 1.88 -9.73 -13.12
C PRO A 168 2.83 -9.37 -11.96
N CYS A 169 4.02 -8.91 -12.31
CA CYS A 169 5.07 -8.50 -11.38
C CYS A 169 6.01 -7.45 -11.99
N GLY A 170 6.86 -6.84 -11.16
CA GLY A 170 7.85 -5.87 -11.60
C GLY A 170 8.63 -5.22 -10.46
N PRO A 171 9.68 -4.45 -10.80
CA PRO A 171 10.35 -3.59 -9.83
C PRO A 171 9.36 -2.56 -9.28
N CYS A 172 9.55 -2.17 -8.03
CA CYS A 172 8.72 -1.16 -7.40
C CYS A 172 9.55 -0.14 -6.63
N SER A 173 8.89 0.97 -6.30
CA SER A 173 9.43 2.03 -5.49
C SER A 173 8.44 2.37 -4.39
N GLU A 174 8.92 2.48 -3.16
CA GLU A 174 8.05 2.69 -2.01
C GLU A 174 8.37 4.03 -1.34
N ILE A 175 7.33 4.68 -0.81
CA ILE A 175 7.44 5.91 -0.05
C ILE A 175 7.31 5.56 1.43
N PHE A 176 8.26 6.04 2.23
CA PHE A 176 8.28 5.87 3.68
C PHE A 176 8.16 7.21 4.40
N PHE A 177 7.54 7.19 5.57
CA PHE A 177 7.47 8.32 6.48
C PHE A 177 8.27 8.06 7.77
N ASP A 178 9.14 9.00 8.16
CA ASP A 178 9.85 9.01 9.43
C ASP A 178 8.98 9.61 10.55
N HIS A 179 8.43 8.76 11.42
CA HIS A 179 7.68 9.19 12.60
C HIS A 179 8.56 9.91 13.63
N GLY A 180 9.88 9.72 13.58
CA GLY A 180 10.89 10.42 14.38
C GLY A 180 11.66 9.50 15.33
N ALA A 181 12.82 9.97 15.80
CA ALA A 181 13.77 9.19 16.59
C ALA A 181 13.28 8.72 17.98
N HIS A 182 12.08 9.13 18.41
CA HIS A 182 11.45 8.65 19.65
C HIS A 182 10.82 7.26 19.48
N ILE A 183 10.65 6.80 18.23
CA ILE A 183 10.20 5.44 17.90
C ILE A 183 11.44 4.62 17.50
N PRO A 184 11.61 3.40 18.02
CA PRO A 184 12.68 2.50 17.59
C PRO A 184 12.54 2.08 16.12
N GLY A 185 13.66 1.94 15.42
CA GLY A 185 13.74 1.48 14.04
C GLY A 185 14.66 2.34 13.18
N GLY A 186 15.20 1.74 12.14
CA GLY A 186 16.06 2.38 11.15
C GLY A 186 15.40 2.52 9.79
N PRO A 187 16.03 3.26 8.87
CA PRO A 187 15.50 3.43 7.52
C PRO A 187 15.50 2.09 6.76
N PRO A 188 14.70 1.96 5.69
CA PRO A 188 14.67 0.75 4.86
C PRO A 188 16.06 0.29 4.44
N GLY A 189 16.31 -1.01 4.52
CA GLY A 189 17.62 -1.61 4.22
C GLY A 189 18.65 -1.57 5.37
N SER A 190 18.35 -0.95 6.51
CA SER A 190 19.16 -1.08 7.73
C SER A 190 18.88 -2.39 8.47
N ALA A 191 19.74 -2.74 9.44
CA ALA A 191 19.57 -3.95 10.27
C ALA A 191 18.32 -3.91 11.18
N ASP A 192 17.80 -2.71 11.43
CA ASP A 192 16.65 -2.40 12.29
C ASP A 192 15.46 -1.83 11.50
N ALA A 193 15.40 -2.09 10.19
CA ALA A 193 14.35 -1.60 9.29
C ALA A 193 12.93 -2.13 9.62
N ASP A 194 12.82 -3.23 10.36
CA ASP A 194 11.53 -3.83 10.74
C ASP A 194 10.79 -3.06 11.86
N GLY A 195 11.43 -2.04 12.44
CA GLY A 195 10.86 -1.17 13.46
C GLY A 195 9.72 -0.27 12.94
N ASP A 196 9.03 0.39 13.87
CA ASP A 196 7.85 1.22 13.57
C ASP A 196 8.20 2.70 13.28
N ARG A 197 9.48 3.08 13.25
CA ARG A 197 9.89 4.45 12.98
C ARG A 197 9.64 4.87 11.53
N PHE A 198 10.05 4.04 10.58
CA PHE A 198 9.92 4.30 9.15
C PHE A 198 8.82 3.42 8.59
N ILE A 199 7.63 3.99 8.42
CA ILE A 199 6.47 3.25 7.92
C ILE A 199 6.34 3.44 6.42
N GLU A 200 6.26 2.32 5.71
CA GLU A 200 5.88 2.27 4.30
C GLU A 200 4.43 2.74 4.16
N ILE A 201 4.23 3.90 3.51
CA ILE A 201 2.91 4.48 3.29
C ILE A 201 2.34 4.15 1.92
N TRP A 202 3.19 3.95 0.90
CA TRP A 202 2.71 3.73 -0.47
C TRP A 202 3.75 2.99 -1.32
N ASN A 203 3.34 1.91 -1.96
CA ASN A 203 4.14 1.18 -2.93
C ASN A 203 3.68 1.50 -4.37
N LEU A 204 4.63 1.83 -5.26
CA LEU A 204 4.45 2.08 -6.68
C LEU A 204 5.14 0.96 -7.48
N VAL A 205 4.35 0.02 -8.00
CA VAL A 205 4.82 -1.12 -8.79
C VAL A 205 4.83 -0.77 -10.27
N PHE A 206 6.00 -0.91 -10.89
CA PHE A 206 6.20 -0.73 -12.32
C PHE A 206 6.05 -2.08 -13.02
N MET A 207 4.80 -2.46 -13.29
CA MET A 207 4.45 -3.75 -13.89
C MET A 207 5.13 -3.91 -15.26
N GLN A 208 6.03 -4.89 -15.34
CA GLN A 208 6.85 -5.15 -16.53
C GLN A 208 6.77 -6.60 -17.00
N TYR A 209 6.46 -7.53 -16.09
CA TYR A 209 6.53 -8.95 -16.37
C TYR A 209 5.25 -9.68 -15.95
N GLU A 210 5.00 -10.81 -16.58
CA GLU A 210 4.13 -11.87 -16.08
C GLU A 210 5.01 -13.05 -15.68
N GLN A 211 4.95 -13.44 -14.41
CA GLN A 211 5.65 -14.60 -13.90
C GLN A 211 4.84 -15.87 -14.17
N LEU A 212 5.46 -16.83 -14.83
CA LEU A 212 4.89 -18.14 -15.16
C LEU A 212 5.24 -19.20 -14.11
N PRO A 213 4.53 -20.34 -14.09
CA PRO A 213 4.96 -21.50 -13.33
C PRO A 213 6.41 -21.89 -13.65
N GLY A 214 7.22 -22.14 -12.61
CA GLY A 214 8.66 -22.42 -12.77
C GLY A 214 9.57 -21.19 -12.71
N GLY A 215 9.01 -19.98 -12.58
CA GLY A 215 9.77 -18.75 -12.31
C GLY A 215 10.24 -18.00 -13.56
N GLU A 216 9.90 -18.47 -14.75
CA GLU A 216 10.12 -17.73 -16.00
C GLU A 216 9.31 -16.44 -16.00
N ARG A 217 9.89 -15.34 -16.51
CA ARG A 217 9.26 -14.02 -16.60
C ARG A 217 9.12 -13.61 -18.06
N LEU A 218 7.89 -13.45 -18.52
CA LEU A 218 7.58 -12.90 -19.84
C LEU A 218 7.32 -11.41 -19.73
N ALA A 219 7.80 -10.61 -20.69
CA ALA A 219 7.47 -9.19 -20.73
C ALA A 219 5.97 -8.99 -20.96
N LEU A 220 5.34 -8.10 -20.17
CA LEU A 220 3.96 -7.70 -20.41
C LEU A 220 3.84 -6.98 -21.76
N PRO A 221 2.70 -7.12 -22.47
CA PRO A 221 2.50 -6.46 -23.76
C PRO A 221 2.63 -4.93 -23.67
N ARG A 222 2.32 -4.36 -22.50
CA ARG A 222 2.39 -2.92 -22.22
C ARG A 222 2.86 -2.72 -20.77
N PRO A 223 4.02 -2.08 -20.56
CA PRO A 223 4.42 -1.63 -19.23
C PRO A 223 3.30 -0.80 -18.59
N SER A 224 3.00 -1.09 -17.34
CA SER A 224 1.80 -0.61 -16.66
C SER A 224 2.13 -0.19 -15.22
N ILE A 225 1.23 0.55 -14.58
CA ILE A 225 1.39 0.99 -13.18
C ILE A 225 0.32 0.34 -12.32
N ASP A 226 0.77 -0.19 -11.21
CA ASP A 226 -0.03 -0.61 -10.07
C ASP A 226 0.51 0.12 -8.84
N THR A 227 -0.36 0.59 -7.96
CA THR A 227 0.07 1.19 -6.70
C THR A 227 -0.84 0.75 -5.57
N GLY A 228 -0.30 0.73 -4.35
CA GLY A 228 -1.07 0.40 -3.15
C GLY A 228 -0.59 1.20 -1.95
N MET A 229 -1.51 1.96 -1.36
CA MET A 229 -1.35 2.65 -0.08
C MET A 229 -2.35 2.07 0.92
N GLY A 230 -1.87 1.68 2.09
CA GLY A 230 -2.75 1.20 3.17
C GLY A 230 -3.53 2.37 3.77
N LEU A 231 -4.86 2.36 3.65
CA LEU A 231 -5.73 3.42 4.16
C LEU A 231 -5.53 3.66 5.65
N GLU A 232 -5.41 2.60 6.44
CA GLU A 232 -5.19 2.66 7.88
C GLU A 232 -3.84 3.30 8.23
N ARG A 233 -2.79 2.98 7.47
CA ARG A 233 -1.44 3.54 7.69
C ARG A 233 -1.41 5.04 7.40
N ILE A 234 -1.94 5.47 6.26
CA ILE A 234 -2.00 6.91 5.93
C ILE A 234 -2.95 7.66 6.87
N SER A 235 -4.01 7.00 7.34
CA SER A 235 -4.94 7.58 8.32
C SER A 235 -4.29 7.78 9.68
N ALA A 236 -3.55 6.78 10.18
CA ALA A 236 -2.77 6.91 11.41
C ALA A 236 -1.84 8.13 11.32
N LEU A 237 -1.08 8.22 10.22
CA LEU A 237 -0.17 9.32 9.96
C LEU A 237 -0.86 10.69 9.97
N LEU A 238 -1.95 10.85 9.20
CA LEU A 238 -2.70 12.11 9.10
C LEU A 238 -3.43 12.49 10.39
N GLN A 239 -3.69 11.52 11.26
CA GLN A 239 -4.27 11.74 12.59
C GLN A 239 -3.19 11.96 13.67
N GLY A 240 -1.91 11.97 13.30
CA GLY A 240 -0.79 12.27 14.20
C GLY A 240 -0.31 11.09 15.05
N THR A 241 -0.64 9.86 14.65
CA THR A 241 -0.21 8.63 15.31
C THR A 241 0.57 7.73 14.32
N HIS A 242 1.31 6.77 14.86
CA HIS A 242 1.96 5.70 14.07
C HIS A 242 1.22 4.36 14.22
N ASP A 243 0.19 4.33 15.07
CA ASP A 243 -0.55 3.13 15.41
C ASP A 243 -1.90 3.14 14.70
N ASN A 244 -2.09 2.20 13.76
CA ASN A 244 -3.34 2.05 13.01
C ASN A 244 -4.54 1.85 13.94
N TYR A 245 -4.33 1.21 15.10
CA TYR A 245 -5.40 0.93 16.07
C TYR A 245 -5.82 2.19 16.85
N GLU A 246 -5.05 3.28 16.75
CA GLU A 246 -5.38 4.59 17.31
C GLU A 246 -6.13 5.50 16.32
N THR A 247 -6.39 5.03 15.10
CA THR A 247 -7.26 5.76 14.16
C THR A 247 -8.69 5.86 14.65
N ASP A 248 -9.40 6.91 14.23
CA ASP A 248 -10.83 7.13 14.54
C ASP A 248 -11.70 5.88 14.30
N LEU A 249 -11.51 5.20 13.17
CA LEU A 249 -12.23 3.96 12.83
C LEU A 249 -11.93 2.84 13.84
N MET A 250 -10.65 2.55 14.09
CA MET A 250 -10.27 1.43 14.95
C MET A 250 -10.59 1.71 16.41
N ARG A 251 -10.40 2.95 16.89
CA ARG A 251 -10.76 3.34 18.25
C ARG A 251 -12.25 3.22 18.51
N ALA A 252 -13.10 3.53 17.52
CA ALA A 252 -14.54 3.32 17.67
C ALA A 252 -14.90 1.84 17.87
N ILE A 253 -14.31 0.93 17.09
CA ILE A 253 -14.56 -0.51 17.22
C ILE A 253 -13.98 -1.05 18.54
N ILE A 254 -12.75 -0.65 18.89
CA ILE A 254 -12.08 -1.07 20.13
C ILE A 254 -12.86 -0.61 21.37
N ALA A 255 -13.40 0.61 21.36
CA ALA A 255 -14.24 1.12 22.44
C ALA A 255 -15.51 0.27 22.60
N GLU A 256 -16.19 -0.07 21.51
CA GLU A 256 -17.37 -0.95 21.57
C GLU A 256 -17.02 -2.35 22.12
N VAL A 257 -15.90 -2.94 21.70
CA VAL A 257 -15.42 -4.22 22.26
C VAL A 257 -15.13 -4.08 23.76
N ALA A 258 -14.56 -2.97 24.20
CA ALA A 258 -14.31 -2.70 25.62
C ALA A 258 -15.59 -2.57 26.43
N ASP A 259 -16.58 -1.84 25.90
CA ASP A 259 -17.89 -1.67 26.55
C ASP A 259 -18.62 -3.02 26.70
N LEU A 260 -18.56 -3.88 25.68
CA LEU A 260 -19.19 -5.20 25.71
C LEU A 260 -18.48 -6.20 26.65
N THR A 261 -17.16 -6.09 26.80
CA THR A 261 -16.38 -7.03 27.64
C THR A 261 -16.19 -6.53 29.07
N GLY A 262 -16.40 -5.23 29.33
CA GLY A 262 -16.13 -4.59 30.63
C GLY A 262 -14.63 -4.51 30.96
N VAL A 263 -13.76 -4.66 29.96
CA VAL A 263 -12.29 -4.61 30.11
C VAL A 263 -11.75 -3.34 29.47
N SER A 264 -10.81 -2.67 30.14
CA SER A 264 -10.20 -1.44 29.62
C SER A 264 -9.48 -1.68 28.28
N PRO A 265 -9.75 -0.86 27.25
CA PRO A 265 -9.15 -1.01 25.92
C PRO A 265 -7.63 -0.80 25.92
N ASP A 266 -7.14 -0.01 26.88
CA ASP A 266 -5.73 0.38 27.01
C ASP A 266 -5.01 -0.37 28.15
N GLY A 267 -5.68 -1.38 28.72
CA GLY A 267 -5.16 -2.21 29.81
C GLY A 267 -4.26 -3.37 29.36
N PRO A 268 -3.99 -4.34 30.25
CA PRO A 268 -3.18 -5.52 29.95
C PRO A 268 -3.68 -6.37 28.77
N GLN A 269 -4.97 -6.26 28.44
CA GLN A 269 -5.63 -7.02 27.37
C GLN A 269 -5.77 -6.22 26.06
N LYS A 270 -5.06 -5.09 25.91
CA LYS A 270 -5.13 -4.23 24.72
C LYS A 270 -4.96 -5.00 23.40
N ALA A 271 -4.06 -5.99 23.36
CA ALA A 271 -3.82 -6.79 22.18
C ALA A 271 -5.07 -7.60 21.78
N SER A 272 -5.80 -8.15 22.75
CA SER A 272 -7.05 -8.89 22.50
C SER A 272 -8.14 -7.98 21.94
N HIS A 273 -8.27 -6.75 22.44
CA HIS A 273 -9.22 -5.78 21.86
C HIS A 273 -8.88 -5.46 20.40
N ARG A 274 -7.59 -5.26 20.10
CA ARG A 274 -7.09 -5.04 18.74
C ARG A 274 -7.39 -6.21 17.81
N VAL A 275 -7.14 -7.44 18.26
CA VAL A 275 -7.44 -8.67 17.51
C VAL A 275 -8.93 -8.80 17.23
N ILE A 276 -9.79 -8.61 18.24
CA ILE A 276 -11.24 -8.69 18.05
C ILE A 276 -11.73 -7.61 17.08
N ALA A 277 -11.26 -6.37 17.24
CA ALA A 277 -11.62 -5.27 16.36
C ALA A 277 -11.19 -5.52 14.91
N ASP A 278 -10.00 -6.10 14.70
CA ASP A 278 -9.53 -6.48 13.38
C ASP A 278 -10.35 -7.61 12.76
N HIS A 279 -10.56 -8.72 13.49
CA HIS A 279 -11.27 -9.90 12.99
C HIS A 279 -12.79 -9.72 12.82
N LEU A 280 -13.37 -8.66 13.40
CA LEU A 280 -14.74 -8.26 13.15
C LEU A 280 -14.94 -7.70 11.73
N ARG A 281 -13.88 -7.10 11.14
CA ARG A 281 -13.91 -6.49 9.81
C ARG A 281 -13.74 -7.53 8.71
#